data_AF-A0A952GG77-F1
#
_entry.id   AF-A0A952GG77-F1
#
_cell.length_a   1.000
_cell.length_b   1.000
_cell.length_c   1.000
_cell.angle_alpha   90.00
_cell.angle_beta   90.00
_cell.angle_gamma   90.00
#
_symmetry.space_group_name_H-M   'P 1'
#
loop_
_entity.id
_entity.type
_entity.pdbx_description
1 polymer ?
#
loop_
_entity_poly.entity_id
_entity_poly.type
_entity_poly.pdbx_seq_one_letter_code
_entity_poly.pdbx_strand_id
1 'polypeptide(L)'
;MRIAARSLGALFLCAVVTGAVAEDAYVGSQPAQRKPGTTVRLDLIGDSTQTDNAGYGRGFCANLSEKVDCLNMAKGGASTKTYRELGLWDRSLSTKPDYMLIQFGHNDMETAEHLDRQVSMADYEKNLRRYVEEARAHSITPVLVTPLTRRYFEKDGKIHSDLLAHAATMKRVATEMQVPLIDLQAESIAYLDGIGEQAGLKLGITKKDKDGKLQPDKTHLDWQGSYVFGRIVAVDLGKAVPTLQQYVRPNAAGLPPEGQLAMRVIQGAPFKVVLTGDSTVALEGGWGPGFCATLTSNVNCVDLAQNGR
;
A
#
# COMPACT_ATOMS: atom_id res chain seq x y z
N MET A 1 17.35 -48.02 44.61
CA MET A 1 16.89 -48.38 43.24
C MET A 1 15.71 -47.48 42.91
N ARG A 2 15.76 -46.82 41.74
CA ARG A 2 15.06 -45.58 41.39
C ARG A 2 13.52 -45.72 41.40
N ILE A 3 12.84 -44.81 42.10
CA ILE A 3 11.40 -44.56 41.95
C ILE A 3 11.26 -43.52 40.84
N ALA A 4 10.74 -43.93 39.69
CA ALA A 4 10.46 -43.04 38.56
C ALA A 4 9.09 -42.38 38.77
N ALA A 5 9.10 -41.06 38.98
CA ALA A 5 7.91 -40.22 39.01
C ALA A 5 7.34 -40.07 37.59
N ARG A 6 6.05 -40.38 37.43
CA ARG A 6 5.27 -40.13 36.23
C ARG A 6 4.91 -38.65 36.15
N SER A 7 5.39 -37.97 35.11
CA SER A 7 4.97 -36.62 34.75
C SER A 7 3.61 -36.70 34.04
N LEU A 8 2.54 -36.23 34.68
CA LEU A 8 1.31 -35.89 33.97
C LEU A 8 1.56 -34.56 33.26
N GLY A 9 1.66 -34.60 31.92
CA GLY A 9 1.63 -33.40 31.09
C GLY A 9 0.23 -32.80 31.13
N ALA A 10 0.09 -31.62 31.72
CA ALA A 10 -1.12 -30.82 31.63
C ALA A 10 -1.23 -30.25 30.21
N LEU A 11 -2.30 -30.64 29.52
CA LEU A 11 -2.70 -30.11 28.23
C LEU A 11 -3.22 -28.67 28.44
N PHE A 12 -2.38 -27.66 28.21
CA PHE A 12 -2.82 -26.27 28.20
C PHE A 12 -3.46 -25.94 26.85
N LEU A 13 -4.78 -26.00 26.83
CA LEU A 13 -5.61 -25.32 25.82
C LEU A 13 -5.78 -23.88 26.33
N CYS A 14 -5.03 -22.92 25.78
CA CYS A 14 -5.27 -21.50 26.06
C CYS A 14 -5.48 -20.75 24.76
N ALA A 15 -6.69 -20.19 24.66
CA ALA A 15 -7.23 -19.52 23.50
C ALA A 15 -6.41 -18.27 23.14
N VAL A 16 -5.99 -18.19 21.88
CA VAL A 16 -5.47 -16.96 21.29
C VAL A 16 -6.65 -15.98 21.19
N VAL A 17 -6.60 -14.90 21.96
CA VAL A 17 -7.45 -13.73 21.71
C VAL A 17 -6.89 -13.07 20.46
N THR A 18 -7.54 -13.31 19.31
CA THR A 18 -7.30 -12.54 18.10
C THR A 18 -7.83 -11.13 18.31
N GLY A 19 -6.96 -10.22 18.72
CA GLY A 19 -7.14 -8.83 18.31
C GLY A 19 -7.18 -8.83 16.78
N ALA A 20 -8.13 -8.12 16.18
CA ALA A 20 -8.16 -7.93 14.73
C ALA A 20 -6.93 -7.10 14.30
N VAL A 21 -5.77 -7.75 14.24
CA VAL A 21 -4.90 -7.59 13.09
C VAL A 21 -5.80 -7.78 11.89
N ALA A 22 -5.72 -6.88 10.90
CA ALA A 22 -6.27 -7.20 9.60
C ALA A 22 -5.66 -8.55 9.23
N GLU A 23 -6.42 -9.62 9.40
CA GLU A 23 -6.13 -10.91 8.82
C GLU A 23 -5.76 -10.57 7.38
N ASP A 24 -4.60 -11.04 6.92
CA ASP A 24 -4.35 -11.17 5.49
C ASP A 24 -5.69 -11.62 4.90
N ALA A 25 -6.28 -10.79 4.05
CA ALA A 25 -7.63 -10.98 3.52
C ALA A 25 -7.62 -12.18 2.57
N TYR A 26 -7.33 -13.36 3.12
CA TYR A 26 -6.98 -14.56 2.42
C TYR A 26 -6.83 -15.75 3.39
N VAL A 27 -7.97 -16.31 3.77
CA VAL A 27 -8.10 -17.76 3.96
C VAL A 27 -8.96 -18.28 2.81
N GLY A 28 -8.61 -19.45 2.27
CA GLY A 28 -8.99 -19.95 0.94
C GLY A 28 -10.48 -19.94 0.54
N SER A 29 -10.66 -20.04 -0.79
CA SER A 29 -11.84 -20.47 -1.54
C SER A 29 -13.13 -19.63 -1.56
N GLN A 30 -13.25 -18.53 -0.81
CA GLN A 30 -14.42 -17.64 -0.93
C GLN A 30 -14.06 -16.34 -1.66
N PRO A 31 -14.80 -15.96 -2.73
CA PRO A 31 -14.60 -14.67 -3.38
C PRO A 31 -14.85 -13.54 -2.38
N ALA A 32 -14.03 -12.49 -2.44
CA ALA A 32 -14.15 -11.34 -1.53
C ALA A 32 -15.57 -10.75 -1.60
N GLN A 33 -16.33 -10.87 -0.53
CA GLN A 33 -17.71 -10.37 -0.47
C GLN A 33 -17.71 -8.85 -0.59
N ARG A 34 -18.62 -8.31 -1.42
CA ARG A 34 -18.78 -6.86 -1.53
C ARG A 34 -19.15 -6.25 -0.18
N LYS A 35 -18.54 -5.13 0.17
CA LYS A 35 -18.85 -4.40 1.40
C LYS A 35 -20.35 -4.03 1.43
N PRO A 36 -21.11 -4.35 2.50
CA PRO A 36 -22.52 -4.02 2.59
C PRO A 36 -22.82 -2.53 2.37
N GLY A 37 -23.88 -2.22 1.63
CA GLY A 37 -24.32 -0.84 1.36
C GLY A 37 -23.58 -0.10 0.25
N THR A 38 -22.59 -0.74 -0.38
CA THR A 38 -21.87 -0.21 -1.56
C THR A 38 -22.64 -0.51 -2.84
N THR A 39 -22.47 0.35 -3.85
CA THR A 39 -23.13 0.25 -5.16
C THR A 39 -22.14 0.00 -6.30
N VAL A 40 -20.85 0.24 -6.07
CA VAL A 40 -19.79 0.03 -7.04
C VAL A 40 -18.55 -0.51 -6.33
N ARG A 41 -17.80 -1.37 -7.01
CA ARG A 41 -16.54 -1.93 -6.53
C ARG A 41 -15.39 -1.59 -7.47
N LEU A 42 -14.30 -1.10 -6.87
CA LEU A 42 -13.05 -0.74 -7.53
C LEU A 42 -11.92 -1.53 -6.88
N ASP A 43 -11.19 -2.31 -7.68
CA ASP A 43 -10.01 -3.03 -7.22
C ASP A 43 -8.73 -2.35 -7.75
N LEU A 44 -7.72 -2.17 -6.89
CA LEU A 44 -6.41 -1.64 -7.27
C LEU A 44 -5.43 -2.76 -7.57
N ILE A 45 -4.81 -2.76 -8.76
CA ILE A 45 -3.93 -3.80 -9.26
C ILE A 45 -2.57 -3.21 -9.61
N GLY A 46 -1.54 -3.49 -8.81
CA GLY A 46 -0.23 -2.89 -9.07
C GLY A 46 0.90 -3.26 -8.13
N ASP A 47 1.90 -2.39 -8.08
CA ASP A 47 3.13 -2.54 -7.31
C ASP A 47 3.10 -1.83 -5.93
N SER A 48 4.27 -1.69 -5.28
CA SER A 48 4.39 -1.07 -3.95
C SER A 48 3.84 0.36 -3.89
N THR A 49 3.92 1.12 -4.99
CA THR A 49 3.49 2.52 -5.05
C THR A 49 1.97 2.69 -5.15
N GLN A 50 1.22 1.60 -5.29
CA GLN A 50 -0.24 1.57 -5.20
C GLN A 50 -0.74 0.90 -3.90
N THR A 51 0.10 0.19 -3.15
CA THR A 51 -0.29 -0.46 -1.87
C THR A 51 -0.75 0.53 -0.80
N ASP A 52 -1.43 0.03 0.24
CA ASP A 52 -1.87 0.85 1.38
C ASP A 52 -0.71 1.26 2.31
N ASN A 53 0.38 0.50 2.32
CA ASN A 53 1.48 0.70 3.27
C ASN A 53 2.59 1.61 2.73
N ALA A 54 2.77 1.66 1.42
CA ALA A 54 3.89 2.34 0.78
C ALA A 54 3.49 3.09 -0.50
N GLY A 55 2.19 3.16 -0.79
CA GLY A 55 1.63 3.70 -2.01
C GLY A 55 0.41 4.58 -1.77
N TYR A 56 -0.23 5.01 -2.85
CA TYR A 56 -1.39 5.91 -2.76
C TYR A 56 -2.72 5.22 -2.50
N GLY A 57 -2.79 3.88 -2.51
CA GLY A 57 -4.06 3.15 -2.49
C GLY A 57 -4.94 3.50 -1.28
N ARG A 58 -4.33 3.62 -0.10
CA ARG A 58 -5.04 4.06 1.11
C ARG A 58 -5.66 5.44 0.93
N GLY A 59 -4.87 6.40 0.46
CA GLY A 59 -5.35 7.75 0.19
C GLY A 59 -6.41 7.80 -0.92
N PHE A 60 -6.27 6.99 -1.96
CA PHE A 60 -7.25 6.89 -3.03
C PHE A 60 -8.59 6.39 -2.50
N CYS A 61 -8.62 5.25 -1.81
CA CYS A 61 -9.84 4.70 -1.24
C CYS A 61 -10.49 5.69 -0.24
N ALA A 62 -9.69 6.41 0.55
CA ALA A 62 -10.21 7.42 1.49
C ALA A 62 -10.86 8.63 0.80
N ASN A 63 -10.53 8.90 -0.46
CA ASN A 63 -11.09 9.98 -1.26
C ASN A 63 -12.36 9.59 -2.05
N LEU A 64 -12.83 8.36 -1.89
CA LEU A 64 -14.09 7.88 -2.45
C LEU A 64 -15.22 7.95 -1.40
N SER A 65 -16.46 7.98 -1.87
CA SER A 65 -17.64 7.96 -1.01
C SER A 65 -17.86 6.56 -0.43
N GLU A 66 -18.64 6.48 0.64
CA GLU A 66 -19.01 5.23 1.30
C GLU A 66 -19.80 4.24 0.42
N LYS A 67 -20.26 4.68 -0.75
CA LYS A 67 -20.93 3.84 -1.75
C LYS A 67 -19.95 3.03 -2.59
N VAL A 68 -18.65 3.26 -2.45
CA VAL A 68 -17.61 2.49 -3.12
C VAL A 68 -17.05 1.42 -2.20
N ASP A 69 -17.03 0.18 -2.68
CA ASP A 69 -16.18 -0.87 -2.15
C ASP A 69 -14.80 -0.77 -2.83
N CYS A 70 -13.80 -0.30 -2.10
CA CYS A 70 -12.45 -0.11 -2.62
C CYS A 70 -11.54 -1.19 -2.04
N LEU A 71 -11.13 -2.16 -2.86
CA LEU A 71 -10.22 -3.21 -2.44
C LEU A 71 -8.84 -3.00 -3.06
N ASN A 72 -7.81 -2.91 -2.23
CA ASN A 72 -6.44 -2.82 -2.72
C ASN A 72 -5.80 -4.20 -2.84
N MET A 73 -5.58 -4.65 -4.07
CA MET A 73 -4.93 -5.92 -4.41
C MET A 73 -3.50 -5.71 -4.93
N ALA A 74 -2.96 -4.50 -4.83
CA ALA A 74 -1.58 -4.21 -5.22
C ALA A 74 -0.60 -4.96 -4.30
N LYS A 75 0.52 -5.40 -4.87
CA LYS A 75 1.55 -6.16 -4.17
C LYS A 75 2.91 -5.49 -4.33
N GLY A 76 3.51 -5.13 -3.20
CA GLY A 76 4.88 -4.62 -3.16
C GLY A 76 5.87 -5.55 -3.87
N GLY A 77 6.69 -4.97 -4.73
CA GLY A 77 7.67 -5.69 -5.55
C GLY A 77 7.10 -6.39 -6.78
N ALA A 78 5.80 -6.37 -7.05
CA ALA A 78 5.26 -6.99 -8.25
C ALA A 78 5.53 -6.18 -9.53
N SER A 79 5.77 -6.87 -10.64
CA SER A 79 5.78 -6.33 -12.01
C SER A 79 4.60 -6.88 -12.81
N THR A 80 4.43 -6.44 -14.05
CA THR A 80 3.40 -7.01 -14.95
C THR A 80 3.56 -8.53 -15.14
N LYS A 81 4.78 -9.06 -15.00
CA LYS A 81 5.09 -10.49 -15.05
C LYS A 81 4.82 -11.16 -13.71
N THR A 82 5.48 -10.70 -12.65
CA THR A 82 5.49 -11.46 -11.38
C THR A 82 4.16 -11.43 -10.65
N TYR A 83 3.33 -10.40 -10.86
CA TYR A 83 1.97 -10.38 -10.30
C TYR A 83 1.14 -11.59 -10.78
N ARG A 84 1.36 -12.04 -12.03
CA ARG A 84 0.71 -13.23 -12.59
C ARG A 84 1.35 -14.52 -12.08
N GLU A 85 2.68 -14.58 -12.04
CA GLU A 85 3.41 -15.76 -11.53
C GLU A 85 3.05 -16.08 -10.07
N LEU A 86 2.73 -15.06 -9.29
CA LEU A 86 2.25 -15.19 -7.91
C LEU A 86 0.77 -15.58 -7.80
N GLY A 87 0.07 -15.79 -8.92
CA GLY A 87 -1.37 -16.11 -8.96
C GLY A 87 -2.28 -14.96 -8.54
N LEU A 88 -1.75 -13.74 -8.40
CA LEU A 88 -2.53 -12.59 -7.91
C LEU A 88 -3.51 -12.07 -8.98
N TRP A 89 -3.19 -12.25 -10.27
CA TRP A 89 -4.09 -11.84 -11.33
C TRP A 89 -5.38 -12.66 -11.37
N ASP A 90 -5.27 -13.99 -11.37
CA ASP A 90 -6.43 -14.88 -11.35
C ASP A 90 -7.28 -14.65 -10.09
N ARG A 91 -6.61 -14.36 -8.95
CA ARG A 91 -7.28 -13.97 -7.72
C ARG A 91 -8.05 -12.65 -7.88
N SER A 92 -7.43 -11.63 -8.44
CA SER A 92 -8.08 -10.33 -8.67
C SER A 92 -9.25 -10.44 -9.64
N LEU A 93 -9.19 -11.28 -10.67
CA LEU A 93 -10.34 -11.55 -11.54
C LEU A 93 -11.51 -12.22 -10.77
N SER A 94 -11.19 -13.10 -9.82
CA SER A 94 -12.20 -13.82 -9.01
C SER A 94 -13.03 -12.91 -8.10
N THR A 95 -12.56 -11.70 -7.80
CA THR A 95 -13.29 -10.74 -6.95
C THR A 95 -14.43 -10.04 -7.69
N LYS A 96 -14.48 -10.15 -9.03
CA LYS A 96 -15.52 -9.59 -9.90
C LYS A 96 -15.84 -8.10 -9.59
N PRO A 97 -14.83 -7.21 -9.58
CA PRO A 97 -15.05 -5.80 -9.37
C PRO A 97 -15.73 -5.19 -10.61
N ASP A 98 -16.32 -4.01 -10.47
CA ASP A 98 -16.85 -3.30 -11.64
C ASP A 98 -15.72 -2.65 -12.43
N TYR A 99 -14.68 -2.20 -11.71
CA TYR A 99 -13.51 -1.53 -12.27
C TYR A 99 -12.21 -2.07 -11.68
N MET A 100 -11.16 -2.11 -12.49
CA MET A 100 -9.78 -2.37 -12.04
C MET A 100 -8.87 -1.22 -12.43
N LEU A 101 -8.21 -0.59 -11.46
CA LEU A 101 -7.17 0.41 -11.71
C LEU A 101 -5.82 -0.28 -11.74
N ILE A 102 -5.24 -0.40 -12.94
CA ILE A 102 -4.05 -1.20 -13.20
C ILE A 102 -2.83 -0.29 -13.34
N GLN A 103 -1.86 -0.44 -12.45
CA GLN A 103 -0.61 0.33 -12.43
C GLN A 103 0.62 -0.56 -12.25
N PHE A 104 1.50 -0.55 -13.24
CA PHE A 104 2.82 -1.19 -13.16
C PHE A 104 3.88 -0.33 -13.87
N GLY A 105 5.14 -0.66 -13.66
CA GLY A 105 6.28 0.02 -14.28
C GLY A 105 7.53 -0.02 -13.42
N HIS A 106 7.42 0.20 -12.10
CA HIS A 106 8.60 0.34 -11.23
C HIS A 106 9.51 -0.88 -11.25
N ASN A 107 8.91 -2.08 -11.17
CA ASN A 107 9.62 -3.35 -11.09
C ASN A 107 9.78 -4.02 -12.47
N ASP A 108 9.14 -3.45 -13.50
CA ASP A 108 9.26 -3.90 -14.89
C ASP A 108 10.57 -3.38 -15.53
N MET A 109 11.09 -2.26 -15.02
CA MET A 109 12.35 -1.65 -15.48
C MET A 109 13.52 -2.65 -15.47
N GLU A 110 14.23 -2.71 -16.60
CA GLU A 110 15.46 -3.50 -16.76
C GLU A 110 16.62 -2.90 -15.98
N THR A 111 16.85 -3.39 -14.76
CA THR A 111 17.94 -2.96 -13.88
C THR A 111 18.51 -4.17 -13.13
N ALA A 112 19.77 -4.09 -12.70
CA ALA A 112 20.41 -5.17 -11.94
C ALA A 112 19.67 -5.52 -10.63
N GLU A 113 18.93 -4.57 -10.04
CA GLU A 113 18.13 -4.78 -8.83
C GLU A 113 16.82 -5.54 -9.09
N HIS A 114 16.38 -5.63 -10.35
CA HIS A 114 15.08 -6.14 -10.75
C HIS A 114 15.16 -7.41 -11.61
N LEU A 115 16.29 -8.10 -11.70
CA LEU A 115 16.48 -9.23 -12.63
C LEU A 115 15.38 -10.30 -12.59
N ASP A 116 14.80 -10.56 -11.42
CA ASP A 116 13.71 -11.53 -11.23
C ASP A 116 12.34 -11.02 -11.72
N ARG A 117 12.17 -9.71 -11.79
CA ARG A 117 10.90 -9.00 -12.00
C ARG A 117 10.83 -8.22 -13.31
N GLN A 118 11.96 -7.81 -13.85
CA GLN A 118 12.05 -6.96 -15.04
C GLN A 118 11.48 -7.67 -16.27
N VAL A 119 11.03 -6.86 -17.21
CA VAL A 119 10.54 -7.31 -18.53
C VAL A 119 11.06 -6.35 -19.59
N SER A 120 11.23 -6.85 -20.82
CA SER A 120 11.52 -5.96 -21.95
C SER A 120 10.36 -4.98 -22.17
N MET A 121 10.60 -3.83 -22.79
CA MET A 121 9.51 -2.89 -23.12
C MET A 121 8.43 -3.53 -24.03
N ALA A 122 8.82 -4.46 -24.90
CA ALA A 122 7.88 -5.20 -25.74
C ALA A 122 6.99 -6.14 -24.91
N ASP A 123 7.57 -6.83 -23.92
CA ASP A 123 6.82 -7.69 -23.00
C ASP A 123 5.95 -6.87 -22.05
N TYR A 124 6.43 -5.73 -21.56
CA TYR A 124 5.63 -4.78 -20.77
C TYR A 124 4.36 -4.37 -21.53
N GLU A 125 4.51 -3.94 -22.78
CA GLU A 125 3.37 -3.60 -23.64
C GLU A 125 2.42 -4.78 -23.83
N LYS A 126 2.96 -5.96 -24.19
CA LYS A 126 2.18 -7.19 -24.37
C LYS A 126 1.41 -7.57 -23.10
N ASN A 127 2.05 -7.46 -21.94
CA ASN A 127 1.44 -7.78 -20.65
C ASN A 127 0.30 -6.80 -20.33
N LEU A 128 0.50 -5.50 -20.53
CA LEU A 128 -0.56 -4.49 -20.33
C LEU A 128 -1.79 -4.78 -21.19
N ARG A 129 -1.60 -5.10 -22.47
CA ARG A 129 -2.71 -5.47 -23.36
C ARG A 129 -3.46 -6.70 -22.85
N ARG A 130 -2.71 -7.72 -22.41
CA ARG A 130 -3.27 -8.94 -21.85
C ARG A 130 -4.10 -8.69 -20.58
N TYR A 131 -3.64 -7.82 -19.68
CA TYR A 131 -4.43 -7.41 -18.51
C TYR A 131 -5.77 -6.77 -18.91
N VAL A 132 -5.75 -5.87 -19.90
CA VAL A 132 -6.96 -5.21 -20.42
C VAL A 132 -7.92 -6.23 -21.05
N GLU A 133 -7.43 -7.12 -21.91
CA GLU A 133 -8.22 -8.14 -22.58
C GLU A 133 -8.90 -9.09 -21.58
N GLU A 134 -8.13 -9.60 -20.61
CA GLU A 134 -8.64 -10.56 -19.64
C GLU A 134 -9.62 -9.91 -18.65
N ALA A 135 -9.41 -8.66 -18.25
CA ALA A 135 -10.38 -7.90 -17.45
C ALA A 135 -11.72 -7.76 -18.20
N ARG A 136 -11.67 -7.34 -19.47
CA ARG A 136 -12.86 -7.20 -20.32
C ARG A 136 -13.58 -8.53 -20.53
N ALA A 137 -12.83 -9.63 -20.72
CA ALA A 137 -13.39 -10.97 -20.83
C ALA A 137 -14.15 -11.42 -19.57
N HIS A 138 -13.85 -10.83 -18.41
CA HIS A 138 -14.55 -11.03 -17.15
C HIS A 138 -15.63 -9.97 -16.86
N SER A 139 -15.99 -9.16 -17.86
CA SER A 139 -16.93 -8.03 -17.71
C SER A 139 -16.49 -6.97 -16.69
N ILE A 140 -15.18 -6.84 -16.48
CA ILE A 140 -14.57 -5.83 -15.62
C ILE A 140 -14.10 -4.67 -16.51
N THR A 141 -14.31 -3.43 -16.08
CA THR A 141 -13.82 -2.24 -16.81
C THR A 141 -12.39 -1.90 -16.36
N PRO A 142 -11.35 -2.13 -17.18
CA PRO A 142 -10.00 -1.71 -16.82
C PRO A 142 -9.86 -0.18 -16.93
N VAL A 143 -9.05 0.39 -16.06
CA VAL A 143 -8.56 1.77 -16.11
C VAL A 143 -7.05 1.68 -15.94
N LEU A 144 -6.29 2.18 -16.91
CA LEU A 144 -4.83 2.22 -16.80
C LEU A 144 -4.41 3.45 -16.00
N VAL A 145 -3.44 3.28 -15.11
CA VAL A 145 -2.84 4.38 -14.34
C VAL A 145 -1.34 4.33 -14.59
N THR A 146 -0.78 5.37 -15.22
CA THR A 146 0.67 5.44 -15.44
C THR A 146 1.41 5.40 -14.10
N PRO A 147 2.60 4.79 -14.01
CA PRO A 147 3.30 4.67 -12.73
C PRO A 147 3.54 6.05 -12.09
N LEU A 148 3.48 6.10 -10.76
CA LEU A 148 3.84 7.29 -9.98
C LEU A 148 5.33 7.64 -10.20
N THR A 149 5.68 8.92 -10.31
CA THR A 149 7.10 9.27 -10.45
C THR A 149 7.88 9.04 -9.16
N ARG A 150 9.13 8.61 -9.31
CA ARG A 150 10.10 8.70 -8.23
C ARG A 150 10.47 10.16 -7.98
N ARG A 151 10.80 10.48 -6.73
CA ARG A 151 11.25 11.80 -6.25
C ARG A 151 12.72 12.05 -6.59
N TYR A 152 13.08 11.83 -7.85
CA TYR A 152 14.40 12.06 -8.42
C TYR A 152 14.52 13.51 -8.87
N PHE A 153 14.78 14.38 -7.91
CA PHE A 153 15.14 15.77 -8.17
C PHE A 153 16.59 15.84 -8.65
N GLU A 154 16.82 16.61 -9.72
CA GLU A 154 18.16 16.93 -10.21
C GLU A 154 18.58 18.36 -9.81
N LYS A 155 19.76 18.79 -10.28
CA LYS A 155 20.37 20.09 -9.91
C LYS A 155 19.52 21.30 -10.29
N ASP A 156 18.60 21.16 -11.23
CA ASP A 156 17.64 22.19 -11.64
C ASP A 156 16.43 22.29 -10.69
N GLY A 157 16.36 21.43 -9.67
CA GLY A 157 15.26 21.37 -8.72
C GLY A 157 13.98 20.78 -9.30
N LYS A 158 14.07 20.06 -10.42
CA LYS A 158 12.95 19.42 -11.11
C LYS A 158 13.05 17.90 -11.08
N ILE A 159 11.90 17.25 -11.27
CA ILE A 159 11.83 15.79 -11.38
C ILE A 159 12.35 15.34 -12.75
N HIS A 160 13.34 14.45 -12.73
CA HIS A 160 13.79 13.70 -13.90
C HIS A 160 13.40 12.24 -13.71
N SER A 161 12.31 11.84 -14.36
CA SER A 161 11.73 10.53 -14.16
C SER A 161 12.35 9.48 -15.06
N ASP A 162 12.64 8.32 -14.49
CA ASP A 162 13.14 7.13 -15.19
C ASP A 162 12.01 6.22 -15.73
N LEU A 163 10.76 6.62 -15.52
CA LEU A 163 9.57 5.87 -15.92
C LEU A 163 8.85 6.46 -17.15
N LEU A 164 9.43 7.48 -17.80
CA LEU A 164 8.81 8.15 -18.95
C LEU A 164 8.49 7.18 -20.11
N ALA A 165 9.38 6.23 -20.41
CA ALA A 165 9.15 5.23 -21.45
C ALA A 165 8.00 4.26 -21.10
N HIS A 166 7.89 3.87 -19.83
CA HIS A 166 6.80 3.03 -19.33
C HIS A 166 5.46 3.76 -19.39
N ALA A 167 5.42 5.01 -18.92
CA ALA A 167 4.24 5.86 -18.99
C ALA A 167 3.80 6.10 -20.45
N ALA A 168 4.73 6.40 -21.36
CA ALA A 168 4.43 6.58 -22.78
C ALA A 168 3.87 5.30 -23.42
N THR A 169 4.43 4.13 -23.07
CA THR A 169 3.93 2.84 -23.56
C THR A 169 2.53 2.55 -23.04
N MET A 170 2.25 2.80 -21.77
CA MET A 170 0.91 2.62 -21.20
C MET A 170 -0.12 3.58 -21.82
N LYS A 171 0.25 4.85 -22.08
CA LYS A 171 -0.60 5.82 -22.80
C LYS A 171 -0.97 5.33 -24.20
N ARG A 172 -0.01 4.77 -24.91
CA ARG A 172 -0.23 4.18 -26.24
C ARG A 172 -1.19 2.99 -26.16
N VAL A 173 -0.97 2.05 -25.23
CA VAL A 173 -1.87 0.92 -25.00
C VAL A 173 -3.29 1.39 -24.66
N ALA A 174 -3.44 2.35 -23.74
CA ALA A 174 -4.75 2.93 -23.39
C ALA A 174 -5.46 3.52 -24.62
N THR A 175 -4.72 4.28 -25.45
CA THR A 175 -5.26 4.90 -26.66
C THR A 175 -5.72 3.84 -27.66
N GLU A 176 -4.85 2.90 -28.01
CA GLU A 176 -5.12 1.89 -29.04
C GLU A 176 -6.21 0.90 -28.63
N MET A 177 -6.27 0.56 -27.34
CA MET A 177 -7.28 -0.36 -26.81
C MET A 177 -8.54 0.36 -26.33
N GLN A 178 -8.60 1.70 -26.42
CA GLN A 178 -9.71 2.53 -25.96
C GLN A 178 -10.07 2.26 -24.48
N VAL A 179 -9.06 2.32 -23.62
CA VAL A 179 -9.17 2.14 -22.17
C VAL A 179 -9.01 3.50 -21.50
N PRO A 180 -9.87 3.87 -20.52
CA PRO A 180 -9.64 5.08 -19.72
C PRO A 180 -8.25 5.10 -19.09
N LEU A 181 -7.64 6.27 -19.05
CA LEU A 181 -6.30 6.48 -18.52
C LEU A 181 -6.29 7.58 -17.46
N ILE A 182 -5.58 7.33 -16.36
CA ILE A 182 -5.14 8.35 -15.40
C ILE A 182 -3.64 8.56 -15.58
N ASP A 183 -3.24 9.76 -15.99
CA ASP A 183 -1.84 10.12 -16.26
C ASP A 183 -1.11 10.58 -14.98
N LEU A 184 -1.11 9.71 -13.97
CA LEU A 184 -0.48 9.98 -12.67
C LEU A 184 1.00 10.34 -12.79
N GLN A 185 1.71 9.86 -13.80
CA GLN A 185 3.11 10.19 -14.03
C GLN A 185 3.27 11.68 -14.30
N ALA A 186 2.51 12.25 -15.23
CA ALA A 186 2.58 13.68 -15.54
C ALA A 186 2.08 14.53 -14.37
N GLU A 187 0.96 14.15 -13.76
CA GLU A 187 0.35 14.89 -12.65
C GLU A 187 1.24 14.89 -11.39
N SER A 188 1.89 13.76 -11.09
CA SER A 188 2.81 13.69 -9.95
C SER A 188 4.11 14.46 -10.17
N ILE A 189 4.65 14.48 -11.39
CA ILE A 189 5.77 15.34 -11.76
C ILE A 189 5.39 16.81 -11.57
N ALA A 190 4.27 17.24 -12.15
CA ALA A 190 3.81 18.63 -12.07
C ALA A 190 3.59 19.07 -10.61
N TYR A 191 2.98 18.20 -9.80
CA TYR A 191 2.77 18.47 -8.38
C TYR A 191 4.10 18.61 -7.61
N LEU A 192 5.01 17.66 -7.78
CA LEU A 192 6.31 17.65 -7.09
C LEU A 192 7.18 18.84 -7.50
N ASP A 193 7.19 19.19 -8.79
CA ASP A 193 7.89 20.36 -9.32
C ASP A 193 7.32 21.68 -8.81
N GLY A 194 6.03 21.70 -8.45
CA GLY A 194 5.35 22.86 -7.88
C GLY A 194 5.67 23.07 -6.40
N ILE A 195 5.80 21.99 -5.61
CA ILE A 195 6.11 22.08 -4.18
C ILE A 195 7.63 22.08 -3.88
N GLY A 196 8.45 21.63 -4.83
CA GLY A 196 9.89 21.56 -4.73
C GLY A 196 10.43 20.40 -3.90
N GLU A 197 11.74 20.15 -4.01
CA GLU A 197 12.41 18.95 -3.47
C GLU A 197 12.17 18.75 -1.96
N GLN A 198 12.38 19.79 -1.15
CA GLN A 198 12.28 19.68 0.31
C GLN A 198 10.87 19.29 0.78
N ALA A 199 9.84 19.79 0.12
CA ALA A 199 8.46 19.41 0.43
C ALA A 199 8.13 18.03 -0.16
N GLY A 200 8.59 17.75 -1.39
CA GLY A 200 8.37 16.47 -2.06
C GLY A 200 8.98 15.28 -1.31
N LEU A 201 10.18 15.43 -0.74
CA LEU A 201 10.82 14.38 0.05
C LEU A 201 10.07 14.05 1.35
N LYS A 202 9.26 14.99 1.90
CA LYS A 202 8.42 14.78 3.09
C LYS A 202 7.14 13.98 2.83
N LEU A 203 6.89 13.58 1.59
CA LEU A 203 5.77 12.71 1.22
C LEU A 203 6.17 11.23 1.14
N GLY A 204 7.43 10.92 1.48
CA GLY A 204 8.00 9.58 1.40
C GLY A 204 8.39 9.02 2.75
N ILE A 205 8.47 7.69 2.82
CA ILE A 205 9.10 7.02 3.96
C ILE A 205 10.63 7.20 3.94
N THR A 206 11.28 6.81 5.04
CA THR A 206 12.74 6.68 5.11
C THR A 206 13.17 5.23 5.00
N LYS A 207 14.36 4.99 4.46
CA LYS A 207 15.03 3.68 4.45
C LYS A 207 16.41 3.78 5.07
N LYS A 208 16.98 2.64 5.48
CA LYS A 208 18.38 2.57 5.89
C LYS A 208 19.27 2.32 4.68
N ASP A 209 20.41 3.00 4.63
CA ASP A 209 21.48 2.68 3.70
C ASP A 209 22.28 1.44 4.17
N LYS A 210 23.29 1.08 3.38
CA LYS A 210 24.22 -0.04 3.66
C LYS A 210 25.00 0.11 4.97
N ASP A 211 25.15 1.34 5.47
CA ASP A 211 25.83 1.66 6.72
C ASP A 211 24.82 1.80 7.89
N GLY A 212 23.53 1.51 7.63
CA GLY A 212 22.45 1.57 8.62
C GLY A 212 21.91 2.97 8.89
N LYS A 213 22.38 3.99 8.18
CA LYS A 213 21.94 5.38 8.34
C LYS A 213 20.60 5.61 7.63
N LEU A 214 19.70 6.33 8.30
CA LEU A 214 18.42 6.73 7.70
C LEU A 214 18.63 7.73 6.57
N GLN A 215 17.98 7.48 5.45
CA GLN A 215 17.93 8.34 4.28
C GLN A 215 16.51 8.35 3.69
N PRO A 216 16.14 9.38 2.91
CA PRO A 216 14.86 9.38 2.20
C PRO A 216 14.74 8.18 1.25
N ASP A 217 13.60 7.48 1.31
CA ASP A 217 13.15 6.63 0.20
C ASP A 217 12.50 7.54 -0.84
N LYS A 218 12.89 7.41 -2.11
CA LYS A 218 12.42 8.28 -3.20
C LYS A 218 11.26 7.66 -4.01
N THR A 219 10.81 6.47 -3.66
CA THR A 219 9.78 5.69 -4.38
C THR A 219 8.52 5.53 -3.55
N HIS A 220 8.66 5.12 -2.30
CA HIS A 220 7.57 4.74 -1.41
C HIS A 220 7.02 5.92 -0.61
N LEU A 221 5.70 5.98 -0.49
CA LEU A 221 4.96 7.08 0.15
C LEU A 221 4.73 6.80 1.64
N ASP A 222 4.73 7.87 2.43
CA ASP A 222 4.19 7.83 3.79
C ASP A 222 2.65 8.06 3.78
N TRP A 223 2.04 8.21 4.95
CA TRP A 223 0.61 8.48 5.05
C TRP A 223 0.19 9.77 4.35
N GLN A 224 0.98 10.84 4.49
CA GLN A 224 0.64 12.13 3.89
C GLN A 224 0.77 12.06 2.36
N GLY A 225 1.86 11.50 1.86
CA GLY A 225 2.05 11.23 0.43
C GLY A 225 0.95 10.36 -0.15
N SER A 226 0.55 9.31 0.57
CA SER A 226 -0.56 8.44 0.15
C SER A 226 -1.84 9.23 -0.11
N TYR A 227 -2.21 10.14 0.79
CA TYR A 227 -3.43 10.96 0.68
C TYR A 227 -3.32 12.04 -0.40
N VAL A 228 -2.14 12.63 -0.60
CA VAL A 228 -1.88 13.62 -1.66
C VAL A 228 -2.05 12.97 -3.04
N PHE A 229 -1.28 11.93 -3.33
CA PHE A 229 -1.33 11.27 -4.65
C PHE A 229 -2.65 10.49 -4.83
N GLY A 230 -3.20 9.93 -3.75
CA GLY A 230 -4.50 9.28 -3.77
C GLY A 230 -5.64 10.24 -4.15
N ARG A 231 -5.56 11.52 -3.71
CA ARG A 231 -6.51 12.55 -4.13
C ARG A 231 -6.39 12.86 -5.63
N ILE A 232 -5.17 12.98 -6.15
CA ILE A 232 -4.92 13.21 -7.58
C ILE A 232 -5.59 12.10 -8.39
N VAL A 233 -5.27 10.83 -8.07
CA VAL A 233 -5.84 9.67 -8.76
C VAL A 233 -7.38 9.63 -8.65
N ALA A 234 -7.95 9.92 -7.48
CA ALA A 234 -9.41 9.91 -7.31
C ALA A 234 -10.11 11.00 -8.14
N VAL A 235 -9.55 12.20 -8.20
CA VAL A 235 -10.09 13.30 -9.03
C VAL A 235 -9.99 12.96 -10.51
N ASP A 236 -8.85 12.43 -10.95
CA ASP A 236 -8.65 12.11 -12.36
C ASP A 236 -9.42 10.87 -12.80
N LEU A 237 -9.71 9.93 -11.89
CA LEU A 237 -10.66 8.85 -12.13
C LEU A 237 -12.04 9.40 -12.49
N GLY A 238 -12.52 10.41 -11.75
CA GLY A 238 -13.81 11.06 -12.04
C GLY A 238 -13.85 11.74 -13.41
N LYS A 239 -12.71 12.28 -13.88
CA LYS A 239 -12.56 12.84 -15.24
C LYS A 239 -12.52 11.75 -16.31
N ALA A 240 -11.70 10.71 -16.10
CA ALA A 240 -11.48 9.64 -17.06
C ALA A 240 -12.70 8.70 -17.19
N VAL A 241 -13.49 8.57 -16.12
CA VAL A 241 -14.70 7.75 -16.05
C VAL A 241 -15.83 8.60 -15.43
N PRO A 242 -16.54 9.43 -16.22
CA PRO A 242 -17.51 10.40 -15.70
C PRO A 242 -18.63 9.82 -14.83
N THR A 243 -19.00 8.56 -15.04
CA THR A 243 -19.99 7.86 -14.20
C THR A 243 -19.51 7.67 -12.76
N LEU A 244 -18.19 7.67 -12.52
CA LEU A 244 -17.57 7.55 -11.21
C LEU A 244 -17.37 8.90 -10.51
N GLN A 245 -17.53 10.03 -11.20
CA GLN A 245 -17.33 11.38 -10.65
C GLN A 245 -18.19 11.63 -9.40
N GLN A 246 -19.42 11.11 -9.38
CA GLN A 246 -20.34 11.23 -8.24
C GLN A 246 -19.84 10.55 -6.96
N TYR A 247 -18.92 9.59 -7.07
CA TYR A 247 -18.34 8.87 -5.94
C TYR A 247 -17.05 9.50 -5.44
N VAL A 248 -16.49 10.49 -6.13
CA VAL A 248 -15.31 11.22 -5.67
C VAL A 248 -15.73 12.25 -4.63
N ARG A 249 -15.09 12.25 -3.46
CA ARG A 249 -15.38 13.24 -2.42
C ARG A 249 -15.14 14.66 -2.96
N PRO A 250 -16.02 15.64 -2.65
CA PRO A 250 -15.82 17.01 -3.10
C PRO A 250 -14.56 17.63 -2.48
N ASN A 251 -14.32 17.35 -1.19
CA ASN A 251 -13.13 17.79 -0.47
C ASN A 251 -12.13 16.63 -0.31
N ALA A 252 -10.84 16.97 -0.24
CA ALA A 252 -9.80 15.99 0.03
C ALA A 252 -10.04 15.32 1.39
N ALA A 253 -9.85 14.01 1.43
CA ALA A 253 -9.90 13.25 2.67
C ALA A 253 -8.77 13.70 3.63
N GLY A 254 -9.10 13.88 4.90
CA GLY A 254 -8.10 14.05 5.96
C GLY A 254 -7.55 12.70 6.43
N LEU A 255 -6.34 12.71 7.01
CA LEU A 255 -5.79 11.53 7.67
C LEU A 255 -6.70 11.09 8.82
N PRO A 256 -6.96 9.78 8.97
CA PRO A 256 -7.66 9.25 10.15
C PRO A 256 -6.76 9.38 11.40
N PRO A 257 -7.31 9.23 12.61
CA PRO A 257 -6.56 9.43 13.86
C PRO A 257 -5.24 8.64 13.93
N GLU A 258 -5.22 7.40 13.47
CA GLU A 258 -4.03 6.56 13.40
C GLU A 258 -2.99 7.08 12.41
N GLY A 259 -3.41 7.65 11.29
CA GLY A 259 -2.52 8.29 10.32
C GLY A 259 -1.94 9.59 10.85
N GLN A 260 -2.74 10.39 11.56
CA GLN A 260 -2.27 11.60 12.25
C GLN A 260 -1.26 11.25 13.34
N LEU A 261 -1.52 10.19 14.11
CA LEU A 261 -0.58 9.68 15.10
C LEU A 261 0.72 9.21 14.44
N ALA A 262 0.64 8.41 13.39
CA ALA A 262 1.81 7.92 12.65
C ALA A 262 2.68 9.08 12.15
N MET A 263 2.07 10.11 11.54
CA MET A 263 2.83 11.27 11.06
C MET A 263 3.50 12.05 12.18
N ARG A 264 2.82 12.24 13.33
CA ARG A 264 3.45 12.89 14.49
C ARG A 264 4.66 12.09 14.99
N VAL A 265 4.55 10.77 15.08
CA VAL A 265 5.65 9.89 15.50
C VAL A 265 6.82 9.95 14.52
N ILE A 266 6.55 9.87 13.21
CA ILE A 266 7.58 9.98 12.16
C ILE A 266 8.31 11.33 12.24
N GLN A 267 7.59 12.40 12.62
CA GLN A 267 8.14 13.74 12.82
C GLN A 267 8.83 13.94 14.18
N GLY A 268 9.03 12.87 14.95
CA GLY A 268 9.77 12.88 16.22
C GLY A 268 8.96 13.32 17.44
N ALA A 269 7.63 13.41 17.32
CA ALA A 269 6.79 13.70 18.48
C ALA A 269 6.85 12.53 19.48
N PRO A 270 6.85 12.81 20.79
CA PRO A 270 6.78 11.77 21.79
C PRO A 270 5.45 11.03 21.70
N PHE A 271 5.47 9.72 21.91
CA PHE A 271 4.26 8.90 21.95
C PHE A 271 4.28 7.95 23.14
N LYS A 272 3.08 7.52 23.53
CA LYS A 272 2.87 6.65 24.68
C LYS A 272 2.68 5.21 24.21
N VAL A 273 3.46 4.28 24.76
CA VAL A 273 3.19 2.84 24.65
C VAL A 273 2.57 2.39 25.96
N VAL A 274 1.42 1.75 25.89
CA VAL A 274 0.75 1.19 27.07
C VAL A 274 0.82 -0.32 26.99
N LEU A 275 1.52 -0.93 27.95
CA LEU A 275 1.50 -2.37 28.09
C LEU A 275 0.31 -2.75 28.98
N THR A 276 -0.53 -3.66 28.50
CA THR A 276 -1.70 -4.17 29.24
C THR A 276 -1.74 -5.66 29.07
N GLY A 277 -1.87 -6.39 30.17
CA GLY A 277 -1.82 -7.84 30.19
C GLY A 277 -1.81 -8.38 31.62
N ASP A 278 -1.62 -9.68 31.73
CA ASP A 278 -1.49 -10.40 33.00
C ASP A 278 -0.06 -10.32 33.57
N SER A 279 0.28 -11.22 34.49
CA SER A 279 1.60 -11.32 35.10
C SER A 279 2.75 -11.53 34.11
N THR A 280 2.48 -11.98 32.88
CA THR A 280 3.52 -12.10 31.84
C THR A 280 3.97 -10.74 31.33
N VAL A 281 3.12 -9.73 31.37
CA VAL A 281 3.40 -8.35 30.93
C VAL A 281 3.79 -7.45 32.11
N ALA A 282 3.43 -7.84 33.34
CA ALA A 282 3.57 -7.04 34.56
C ALA A 282 4.99 -6.56 34.89
N LEU A 283 5.01 -5.47 35.66
CA LEU A 283 6.21 -4.80 36.17
C LEU A 283 7.14 -5.71 37.01
N GLU A 284 6.58 -6.72 37.65
CA GLU A 284 7.32 -7.65 38.50
C GLU A 284 7.15 -9.08 37.97
N GLY A 285 8.22 -9.65 37.44
CA GLY A 285 8.26 -11.01 36.89
C GLY A 285 7.83 -11.13 35.42
N GLY A 286 7.25 -10.09 34.83
CA GLY A 286 6.88 -10.03 33.41
C GLY A 286 7.97 -9.41 32.50
N TRP A 287 7.76 -9.47 31.19
CA TRP A 287 8.69 -8.92 30.20
C TRP A 287 8.55 -7.40 29.99
N GLY A 288 7.47 -6.79 30.49
CA GLY A 288 7.12 -5.38 30.26
C GLY A 288 8.23 -4.38 30.58
N PRO A 289 8.88 -4.45 31.76
CA PRO A 289 10.01 -3.60 32.09
C PRO A 289 11.17 -3.72 31.11
N GLY A 290 11.49 -4.95 30.70
CA GLY A 290 12.56 -5.24 29.75
C GLY A 290 12.27 -4.61 28.39
N PHE A 291 11.05 -4.75 27.89
CA PHE A 291 10.61 -4.08 26.66
C PHE A 291 10.68 -2.56 26.79
N CYS A 292 10.12 -1.97 27.84
CA CYS A 292 10.16 -0.52 28.05
C CYS A 292 11.60 0.02 28.09
N ALA A 293 12.55 -0.72 28.67
CA ALA A 293 13.96 -0.34 28.72
C ALA A 293 14.66 -0.32 27.35
N THR A 294 14.12 -1.02 26.33
CA THR A 294 14.66 -0.99 24.96
C THR A 294 14.22 0.22 24.14
N LEU A 295 13.25 0.98 24.63
CA LEU A 295 12.66 2.09 23.88
C LEU A 295 13.50 3.37 24.03
N THR A 296 13.54 4.18 22.98
CA THR A 296 14.23 5.47 22.99
C THR A 296 13.54 6.44 23.96
N SER A 297 14.26 7.47 24.42
CA SER A 297 13.76 8.51 25.35
C SER A 297 12.49 9.24 24.87
N ASN A 298 12.20 9.22 23.57
CA ASN A 298 11.01 9.85 22.99
C ASN A 298 9.75 8.97 23.15
N VAL A 299 9.86 7.79 23.76
CA VAL A 299 8.73 6.90 24.01
C VAL A 299 8.41 6.88 25.50
N ASN A 300 7.20 7.34 25.85
CA ASN A 300 6.67 7.21 27.19
C ASN A 300 6.05 5.82 27.35
N CYS A 301 6.81 4.86 27.85
CA CYS A 301 6.31 3.52 28.13
C CYS A 301 5.62 3.49 29.49
N VAL A 302 4.34 3.12 29.52
CA VAL A 302 3.56 2.96 30.74
C VAL A 302 3.10 1.51 30.81
N ASP A 303 3.62 0.80 31.80
CA ASP A 303 3.19 -0.55 32.12
C ASP A 303 1.97 -0.47 33.06
N LEU A 304 0.81 -0.91 32.56
CA LEU A 304 -0.43 -1.04 33.33
C LEU A 304 -0.81 -2.50 33.54
N ALA A 305 0.07 -3.44 33.24
CA ALA A 305 -0.22 -4.85 33.44
C ALA A 305 -0.33 -5.15 34.94
N GLN A 306 -1.37 -5.90 35.27
CA GLN A 306 -1.67 -6.25 36.65
C GLN A 306 -1.16 -7.66 36.90
N ASN A 307 -0.46 -7.83 38.03
CA ASN A 307 -0.20 -9.16 38.56
C ASN A 307 -1.54 -9.74 39.04
N GLY A 308 -2.18 -10.51 38.16
CA GLY A 308 -3.37 -11.29 38.48
C GLY A 308 -3.02 -12.47 39.35
N ARG A 309 -3.21 -12.30 40.66
CA ARG A 309 -4.18 -13.14 41.37
C ARG A 309 -5.48 -12.37 41.50
#